data_AF-A0A1H9JDQ3-F1
#
_entry.id   AF-A0A1H9JDQ3-F1
#
_cell.length_a   1.000
_cell.length_b   1.000
_cell.length_c   1.000
_cell.angle_alpha   90.00
_cell.angle_beta   90.00
_cell.angle_gamma   90.00
#
_symmetry.space_group_name_H-M   'P 1'
#
loop_
_entity.id
_entity.type
_entity.pdbx_description
1 polymer ?
#
loop_
_entity_poly.entity_id
_entity_poly.type
_entity_poly.pdbx_seq_one_letter_code
_entity_poly.pdbx_strand_id
1 'polypeptide(L)'
;MMERLFDRIDLSAVGAERLQPLEALMMPEWPQVWRDFATSHYLTLLSAPGANEVPMPKLASLAVELARGIAQDMSGTQPYIPSGERLSVNARTQHVMALLGQGQSYHEVAKATGLTASRIRKIETKQRRQQMAARQGCLLLD
;
A
#
# COMPACT_ATOMS: atom_id res chain seq x y z
N MET A 1 -3.34 -13.50 0.35
CA MET A 1 -2.04 -13.02 -0.19
C MET A 1 -2.42 -11.90 -1.12
N MET A 2 -1.88 -10.68 -0.97
CA MET A 2 -2.11 -9.68 -2.01
C MET A 2 -1.36 -10.21 -3.22
N GLU A 3 -2.11 -10.74 -4.18
CA GLU A 3 -1.54 -11.33 -5.38
C GLU A 3 -0.76 -10.23 -6.08
N ARG A 4 0.54 -10.46 -6.32
CA ARG A 4 1.31 -9.51 -7.13
C ARG A 4 0.70 -9.54 -8.52
N LEU A 5 0.21 -8.38 -8.96
CA LEU A 5 -0.31 -8.24 -10.32
C LEU A 5 0.79 -8.48 -11.37
N PHE A 6 2.05 -8.21 -11.02
CA PHE A 6 3.25 -8.45 -11.81
C PHE A 6 4.50 -8.37 -10.92
N ASP A 7 5.63 -8.88 -11.42
CA ASP A 7 6.92 -8.75 -10.74
C ASP A 7 7.49 -7.35 -10.92
N ARG A 8 7.85 -6.72 -9.81
CA ARG A 8 8.39 -5.36 -9.77
C ARG A 8 9.91 -5.39 -9.71
N ILE A 9 10.54 -4.59 -10.55
CA ILE A 9 11.99 -4.39 -10.57
C ILE A 9 12.44 -3.82 -9.22
N ASP A 10 13.53 -4.37 -8.67
CA ASP A 10 14.17 -3.83 -7.48
C ASP A 10 14.93 -2.54 -7.84
N LEU A 11 14.78 -1.50 -7.01
CA LEU A 11 15.50 -0.24 -7.15
C LEU A 11 17.01 -0.48 -7.22
N SER A 12 17.53 -1.42 -6.43
CA SER A 12 18.97 -1.76 -6.42
C SER A 12 19.49 -2.30 -7.76
N ALA A 13 18.59 -2.78 -8.62
CA ALA A 13 18.90 -3.36 -9.92
C ALA A 13 18.64 -2.39 -11.10
N VAL A 14 18.23 -1.15 -10.84
CA VAL A 14 17.97 -0.15 -11.88
C VAL A 14 19.21 0.71 -12.11
N GLY A 15 19.69 0.73 -13.35
CA GLY A 15 20.79 1.61 -13.76
C GLY A 15 20.42 3.09 -13.75
N ALA A 16 21.42 3.95 -13.52
CA ALA A 16 21.23 5.40 -13.45
C ALA A 16 20.62 5.98 -14.73
N GLU A 17 20.92 5.40 -15.90
CA GLU A 17 20.39 5.82 -17.19
C GLU A 17 18.86 5.66 -17.27
N ARG A 18 18.30 4.67 -16.57
CA ARG A 18 16.84 4.44 -16.53
C ARG A 18 16.14 5.37 -15.55
N LEU A 19 16.84 5.84 -14.52
CA LEU A 19 16.32 6.80 -13.54
C LEU A 19 16.43 8.25 -14.02
N GLN A 20 17.38 8.56 -14.90
CA GLN A 20 17.62 9.91 -15.41
C GLN A 20 16.36 10.65 -15.88
N PRO A 21 15.41 10.04 -16.64
CA PRO A 21 14.20 10.75 -17.07
C PRO A 21 13.32 11.19 -15.91
N LEU A 22 13.34 10.46 -14.80
CA LEU A 22 12.62 10.80 -13.57
C LEU A 22 13.37 11.85 -12.77
N GLU A 23 14.67 11.67 -12.55
CA GLU A 23 15.51 12.58 -11.77
C GLU A 23 15.52 14.00 -12.38
N ALA A 24 15.50 14.09 -13.71
CA ALA A 24 15.42 15.37 -14.42
C ALA A 24 14.14 16.17 -14.13
N LEU A 25 13.07 15.52 -13.64
CA LEU A 25 11.81 16.16 -13.28
C LEU A 25 11.76 16.55 -11.79
N MET A 26 12.70 16.09 -10.97
CA MET A 26 12.71 16.35 -9.53
C MET A 26 13.56 17.58 -9.21
N MET A 27 12.93 18.66 -8.76
CA MET A 27 13.65 19.87 -8.36
C MET A 27 14.52 19.62 -7.11
N PRO A 28 15.71 20.22 -6.96
CA PRO A 28 16.61 20.02 -5.81
C PRO A 28 15.94 20.21 -4.43
N GLU A 29 14.94 21.07 -4.34
CA GLU A 29 14.26 21.46 -3.11
C GLU A 29 13.17 20.45 -2.68
N TRP A 30 12.88 19.44 -3.50
CA TRP A 30 11.88 18.44 -3.17
C TRP A 30 12.25 17.67 -1.90
N PRO A 31 11.34 17.60 -0.91
CA PRO A 31 11.51 16.75 0.25
C PRO A 31 11.78 15.30 -0.15
N GLN A 32 12.70 14.63 0.55
CA GLN A 32 13.14 13.27 0.21
C GLN A 32 11.98 12.28 0.08
N VAL A 33 10.98 12.39 0.95
CA VAL A 33 9.79 11.51 0.93
C VAL A 33 9.05 11.55 -0.42
N TRP A 34 8.96 12.72 -1.06
CA TRP A 34 8.29 12.86 -2.35
C TRP A 34 9.14 12.31 -3.51
N ARG A 35 10.46 12.41 -3.39
CA ARG A 35 11.39 11.73 -4.31
C ARG A 35 11.22 10.21 -4.19
N ASP A 36 11.17 9.68 -2.97
CA ASP A 36 11.01 8.26 -2.71
C ASP A 36 9.68 7.73 -3.27
N PHE A 37 8.59 8.50 -3.10
CA PHE A 37 7.30 8.16 -3.69
C PHE A 37 7.36 8.16 -5.22
N ALA A 38 7.85 9.23 -5.85
CA ALA A 38 7.92 9.31 -7.31
C ALA A 38 8.79 8.18 -7.89
N THR A 39 9.93 7.88 -7.27
CA THR A 39 10.79 6.73 -7.63
C THR A 39 10.04 5.41 -7.47
N SER A 40 9.32 5.21 -6.38
CA SER A 40 8.55 3.98 -6.16
C SER A 40 7.46 3.76 -7.22
N HIS A 41 6.73 4.82 -7.59
CA HIS A 41 5.73 4.78 -8.66
C HIS A 41 6.36 4.51 -10.01
N TYR A 42 7.46 5.19 -10.34
CA TYR A 42 8.16 5.01 -11.61
C TYR A 42 8.65 3.57 -11.81
N LEU A 43 9.26 2.96 -10.80
CA LEU A 43 9.66 1.55 -10.85
C LEU A 43 8.47 0.62 -11.05
N THR A 44 7.34 0.93 -10.41
CA THR A 44 6.11 0.16 -10.57
C THR A 44 5.58 0.27 -11.99
N LEU A 45 5.59 1.47 -12.57
CA LEU A 45 5.18 1.72 -13.96
C LEU A 45 6.10 1.04 -14.97
N LEU A 46 7.42 1.07 -14.76
CA LEU A 46 8.39 0.34 -15.61
C LEU A 46 8.18 -1.18 -15.58
N SER A 47 7.63 -1.70 -14.48
CA SER A 47 7.41 -3.13 -14.30
C SER A 47 6.03 -3.60 -14.78
N ALA A 48 5.14 -2.67 -15.12
CA ALA A 48 3.78 -3.00 -15.51
C ALA A 48 3.75 -3.70 -16.89
N PRO A 49 2.84 -4.67 -17.10
CA PRO A 49 2.60 -5.23 -18.43
C PRO A 49 2.30 -4.10 -19.45
N GLY A 50 2.96 -4.13 -20.61
CA GLY A 50 2.82 -3.10 -21.64
C GLY A 50 3.67 -1.84 -21.41
N ALA A 51 4.46 -1.75 -20.33
CA ALA A 51 5.32 -0.58 -20.07
C ALA A 51 6.31 -0.28 -21.21
N ASN A 52 6.77 -1.32 -21.90
CA ASN A 52 7.69 -1.20 -23.04
C ASN A 52 7.08 -0.45 -24.24
N GLU A 53 5.75 -0.34 -24.31
CA GLU A 53 5.04 0.40 -25.36
C GLU A 53 4.94 1.90 -25.04
N VAL A 54 5.26 2.30 -23.80
CA VAL A 54 5.17 3.69 -23.35
C VAL A 54 6.59 4.27 -23.21
N PRO A 55 6.88 5.43 -23.82
CA PRO A 55 8.17 6.09 -23.66
C PRO A 55 8.51 6.36 -22.19
N MET A 56 9.73 6.03 -21.76
CA MET A 56 10.19 6.24 -20.38
C MET A 56 9.96 7.67 -19.85
N PRO A 57 10.18 8.76 -20.63
CA PRO A 57 9.86 10.11 -20.15
C PRO A 57 8.38 10.30 -19.79
N LYS A 58 7.45 9.65 -20.51
CA LYS A 58 6.01 9.71 -20.16
C LYS A 58 5.72 8.96 -18.86
N LEU A 59 6.35 7.81 -18.64
CA LEU A 59 6.24 7.08 -17.38
C LEU A 59 6.81 7.88 -16.19
N ALA A 60 7.93 8.58 -16.41
CA ALA A 60 8.53 9.47 -15.43
C ALA A 60 7.61 10.65 -15.06
N SER A 61 7.03 11.33 -16.07
CA SER A 61 6.04 12.38 -15.83
C SER A 61 4.82 11.86 -15.08
N LEU A 62 4.30 10.69 -15.44
CA LEU A 62 3.16 10.08 -14.76
C LEU A 62 3.49 9.74 -13.29
N ALA A 63 4.69 9.22 -13.01
CA ALA A 63 5.12 8.92 -11.65
C ALA A 63 5.16 10.16 -10.75
N VAL A 64 5.64 11.29 -11.30
CA VAL A 64 5.62 12.60 -10.62
C VAL A 64 4.19 13.06 -10.34
N GLU A 65 3.30 12.95 -11.32
CA GLU A 65 1.88 13.32 -11.15
C GLU A 65 1.19 12.48 -10.08
N LEU A 66 1.47 11.17 -10.01
CA LEU A 66 0.95 10.29 -8.95
C LEU A 66 1.43 10.71 -7.56
N ALA A 67 2.73 11.01 -7.42
CA ALA A 67 3.29 11.49 -6.15
C ALA A 67 2.67 12.84 -5.74
N ARG A 68 2.42 13.74 -6.70
CA ARG A 68 1.74 15.01 -6.46
C ARG A 68 0.29 14.82 -6.04
N GLY A 69 -0.43 13.88 -6.65
CA GLY A 69 -1.80 13.54 -6.24
C GLY A 69 -1.86 13.10 -4.77
N ILE A 70 -0.93 12.24 -4.34
CA ILE A 70 -0.82 11.85 -2.92
C ILE A 70 -0.56 13.07 -2.04
N ALA A 71 0.33 13.98 -2.45
CA ALA A 71 0.62 15.19 -1.69
C ALA A 71 -0.60 16.10 -1.52
N GLN A 72 -1.43 16.20 -2.56
CA GLN A 72 -2.67 16.97 -2.53
C GLN A 72 -3.69 16.33 -1.57
N ASP A 73 -3.90 15.03 -1.72
CA ASP A 73 -4.92 14.28 -0.96
C ASP A 73 -4.56 14.12 0.52
N MET A 74 -3.27 14.00 0.83
CA MET A 74 -2.78 13.71 2.19
C MET A 74 -2.19 14.93 2.90
N SER A 75 -2.29 16.12 2.31
CA SER A 75 -1.77 17.36 2.90
C SER A 75 -2.31 17.57 4.33
N GLY A 76 -1.43 17.94 5.26
CA GLY A 76 -1.78 18.19 6.67
C GLY A 76 -1.86 16.94 7.56
N THR A 77 -1.67 15.73 7.03
CA THR A 77 -1.59 14.49 7.82
C THR A 77 -0.24 13.80 7.63
N GLN A 78 0.37 13.29 8.69
CA GLN A 78 1.58 12.46 8.60
C GLN A 78 1.20 10.98 8.75
N PRO A 79 0.95 10.25 7.66
CA PRO A 79 0.67 8.83 7.74
C PRO A 79 1.93 8.07 8.16
N TYR A 80 1.84 7.27 9.22
CA TYR A 80 2.85 6.26 9.49
C TYR A 80 2.77 5.18 8.41
N ILE A 81 3.87 4.96 7.68
CA ILE A 81 3.96 3.90 6.68
C ILE A 81 4.50 2.64 7.41
N PRO A 82 3.65 1.66 7.75
CA PRO A 82 4.12 0.43 8.37
C PRO A 82 4.97 -0.38 7.38
N SER A 83 6.02 -1.04 7.88
CA SER A 83 6.88 -1.92 7.07
C SER A 83 6.08 -2.95 6.26
N GLY A 84 6.56 -3.33 5.07
CA GLY A 84 5.82 -4.14 4.09
C GLY A 84 5.24 -5.47 4.60
N GLU A 85 5.85 -6.09 5.61
CA GLU A 85 5.28 -7.26 6.30
C GLU A 85 3.92 -6.95 6.93
N ARG A 86 3.77 -5.77 7.56
CA ARG A 86 2.52 -5.35 8.18
C ARG A 86 1.43 -4.98 7.16
N LEU A 87 1.79 -4.50 5.97
CA LEU A 87 0.84 -4.33 4.86
C LEU A 87 0.25 -5.67 4.41
N SER A 88 1.09 -6.70 4.28
CA SER A 88 0.63 -8.06 3.96
C SER A 88 -0.25 -8.67 5.07
N VAL A 89 0.09 -8.39 6.34
CA VAL A 89 -0.71 -8.78 7.51
C VAL A 89 -2.03 -8.01 7.57
N ASN A 90 -2.05 -6.73 7.18
CA ASN A 90 -3.25 -5.90 7.14
C ASN A 90 -4.20 -6.38 6.03
N ALA A 91 -3.69 -6.61 4.82
CA ALA A 91 -4.47 -7.20 3.72
C ALA A 91 -5.03 -8.59 4.09
N ARG A 92 -4.23 -9.43 4.77
CA ARG A 92 -4.68 -10.75 5.25
C ARG A 92 -5.75 -10.62 6.35
N THR A 93 -5.62 -9.64 7.24
CA THR A 93 -6.60 -9.33 8.30
C THR A 93 -7.91 -8.81 7.69
N GLN A 94 -7.83 -7.90 6.71
CA GLN A 94 -8.99 -7.40 5.97
C GLN A 94 -9.72 -8.52 5.22
N HIS A 95 -8.99 -9.42 4.56
CA HIS A 95 -9.57 -10.57 3.88
C HIS A 95 -10.29 -11.53 4.85
N VAL A 96 -9.71 -11.81 6.02
CA VAL A 96 -10.36 -12.59 7.09
C VAL A 96 -11.66 -11.92 7.54
N MET A 97 -11.64 -10.61 7.81
CA MET A 97 -12.84 -9.88 8.24
C MET A 97 -13.92 -9.82 7.16
N ALA A 98 -13.54 -9.73 5.88
CA ALA A 98 -14.47 -9.75 4.76
C ALA A 98 -15.21 -11.09 4.64
N LEU A 99 -14.49 -12.22 4.76
CA LEU A 99 -15.08 -13.55 4.72
C LEU A 99 -16.02 -13.80 5.92
N LEU A 100 -15.64 -13.33 7.11
CA LEU A 100 -16.52 -13.37 8.29
C LEU A 100 -17.76 -12.50 8.10
N GLY A 101 -17.62 -11.32 7.47
CA GLY A 101 -18.74 -10.43 7.15
C GLY A 101 -19.73 -11.04 6.14
N GLN A 102 -19.29 -12.01 5.33
CA GLN A 102 -20.14 -12.79 4.42
C GLN A 102 -20.87 -13.96 5.12
N GLY A 103 -20.71 -14.11 6.43
CA GLY A 103 -21.37 -15.16 7.22
C GLY A 103 -20.65 -16.51 7.23
N GLN A 104 -19.42 -16.59 6.69
CA GLN A 104 -18.63 -17.82 6.73
C GLN A 104 -18.21 -18.18 8.16
N SER A 105 -18.20 -19.47 8.46
CA SER A 105 -17.72 -19.99 9.74
C SER A 105 -16.20 -19.87 9.86
N TYR A 106 -15.67 -19.83 11.10
CA TYR A 106 -14.22 -19.80 11.32
C TYR A 106 -13.45 -20.95 10.67
N HIS A 107 -14.10 -22.10 10.48
CA HIS A 107 -13.49 -23.25 9.82
C HIS A 107 -13.33 -23.03 8.31
N GLU A 108 -14.34 -22.47 7.65
CA GLU A 108 -14.30 -22.12 6.23
C GLU A 108 -13.26 -21.03 5.96
N VAL A 109 -13.23 -20.00 6.82
CA VAL A 109 -12.22 -18.93 6.73
C VAL A 109 -10.81 -19.47 6.97
N ALA A 110 -10.63 -20.43 7.89
CA ALA A 110 -9.34 -21.09 8.11
C ALA A 110 -8.85 -21.80 6.84
N LYS A 111 -9.73 -22.56 6.18
CA LYS A 111 -9.43 -23.25 4.92
C LYS A 111 -9.10 -22.27 3.79
N ALA A 112 -9.84 -21.17 3.67
CA ALA A 112 -9.64 -20.17 2.62
C ALA A 112 -8.35 -19.33 2.82
N THR A 113 -7.95 -19.09 4.06
CA THR A 113 -6.82 -18.18 4.39
C THR A 113 -5.53 -18.88 4.80
N GLY A 114 -5.57 -20.19 5.04
CA GLY A 114 -4.45 -20.98 5.58
C GLY A 114 -4.13 -20.66 7.04
N LEU A 115 -5.03 -19.97 7.76
CA LEU A 115 -4.85 -19.61 9.16
C LEU A 115 -5.57 -20.60 10.08
N THR A 116 -5.11 -20.72 11.33
CA THR A 116 -5.85 -21.47 12.35
C THR A 116 -7.07 -20.69 12.84
N ALA A 117 -8.13 -21.40 13.23
CA ALA A 117 -9.33 -20.79 13.82
C ALA A 117 -9.01 -19.91 15.05
N SER A 118 -8.02 -20.29 15.86
CA SER A 118 -7.54 -19.50 16.99
C SER A 118 -6.95 -18.15 16.55
N ARG A 119 -6.20 -18.13 15.45
CA ARG A 119 -5.64 -16.89 14.88
C ARG A 119 -6.73 -15.99 14.31
N ILE A 120 -7.75 -16.56 13.68
CA ILE A 120 -8.92 -15.84 13.16
C ILE A 120 -9.70 -15.17 14.29
N ARG A 121 -9.99 -15.89 15.39
CA ARG A 121 -10.62 -15.31 16.58
C ARG A 121 -9.83 -14.15 17.17
N LYS A 122 -8.50 -14.26 17.25
CA LYS A 122 -7.64 -13.16 17.73
C LYS A 122 -7.72 -11.93 16.81
N ILE A 123 -7.77 -12.14 15.49
CA ILE A 123 -7.95 -11.06 14.51
C ILE A 123 -9.28 -10.35 14.73
N GLU A 124 -10.39 -11.10 14.82
CA GLU A 124 -11.71 -10.53 15.01
C GLU A 124 -11.83 -9.77 16.35
N THR A 125 -11.35 -10.37 17.46
CA THR A 125 -11.37 -9.71 18.78
C THR A 125 -10.59 -8.41 18.77
N LYS A 126 -9.43 -8.38 18.10
CA LYS A 126 -8.63 -7.15 17.96
C LYS A 126 -9.39 -6.08 17.17
N GLN A 127 -10.05 -6.47 16.07
CA GLN A 127 -10.84 -5.54 15.26
C GLN A 127 -12.05 -4.99 16.02
N ARG A 128 -12.78 -5.84 16.76
CA ARG A 128 -13.90 -5.42 17.61
C ARG A 128 -13.46 -4.42 18.68
N ARG A 129 -12.31 -4.68 19.33
CA ARG A 129 -11.72 -3.74 20.30
C ARG A 129 -11.37 -2.39 19.68
N GLN A 130 -10.79 -2.38 18.48
CA GLN A 130 -10.48 -1.15 17.76
C GLN A 130 -11.74 -0.38 17.34
N GLN A 131 -12.79 -1.06 16.88
CA GLN A 131 -14.08 -0.45 16.57
C GLN A 131 -14.76 0.15 17.81
N MET A 132 -14.69 -0.55 18.95
CA MET A 132 -15.20 -0.04 20.22
C MET A 132 -14.43 1.19 20.70
N ALA A 133 -13.09 1.15 20.66
CA ALA A 133 -12.25 2.29 21.03
C ALA A 133 -12.49 3.51 20.12
N ALA A 134 -12.65 3.30 18.81
CA ALA A 134 -12.97 4.36 17.86
C ALA A 134 -14.36 4.98 18.13
N ARG A 135 -15.34 4.19 18.58
CA ARG A 135 -16.68 4.68 18.97
C ARG A 135 -16.68 5.39 20.32
N GLN A 136 -15.84 4.95 21.27
CA GLN A 136 -15.72 5.57 22.60
C GLN A 136 -15.07 6.96 22.57
N GLY A 137 -14.28 7.27 21.54
CA GLY A 137 -13.76 8.63 21.32
C GLY A 137 -14.81 9.69 20.96
N CYS A 138 -16.07 9.30 20.74
CA CYS A 138 -17.20 10.21 20.52
C CYS A 138 -18.12 10.38 21.75
N LEU A 139 -17.75 9.86 22.93
CA LEU A 139 -18.47 10.17 24.16
C LEU A 139 -18.02 11.54 24.66
N LEU A 140 -18.75 12.59 24.26
CA LEU A 140 -18.86 13.80 25.06
C LEU A 140 -19.41 13.38 26.42
N LEU A 141 -18.56 13.41 27.43
CA LEU A 141 -19.00 13.43 28.82
C LEU A 141 -19.38 14.89 29.10
N ASP A 142 -20.67 15.14 29.28
CA ASP A 142 -21.18 16.40 29.84
C ASP A 142 -20.60 16.64 31.24
#